data_AF-A0A142XE45-F1
#
_entry.id   AF-A0A142XE45-F1
#
_cell.length_a   1.000
_cell.length_b   1.000
_cell.length_c   1.000
_cell.angle_alpha   90.00
_cell.angle_beta   90.00
_cell.angle_gamma   90.00
#
_symmetry.space_group_name_H-M   'P 1'
#
loop_
_entity.id
_entity.type
_entity.pdbx_description
1 polymer ?
#
loop_
_entity_poly.entity_id
_entity_poly.type
_entity_poly.pdbx_seq_one_letter_code
_entity_poly.pdbx_strand_id
1 'polypeptide(L)'
;MSIPSIFADFNNADPEGRVRLNCAGTIEDLARLGTRLANGLNVIVHDDELEANGEVLFSAEEHVWVAKIDWKAIRRLPVPEIAPRA
;
A
#
# COMPACT_ATOMS: atom_id res chain seq x y z
N MET A 1 -18.07 -2.80 6.19
CA MET A 1 -17.36 -2.27 5.00
C MET A 1 -15.96 -2.84 5.04
N SER A 2 -15.50 -3.45 3.95
CA SER A 2 -14.15 -4.02 3.89
C SER A 2 -13.14 -2.91 3.61
N ILE A 3 -12.00 -2.93 4.30
CA ILE A 3 -10.90 -2.00 4.06
C ILE A 3 -10.29 -2.37 2.69
N PRO A 4 -10.18 -1.43 1.73
CA PRO A 4 -9.58 -1.72 0.43
C PRO A 4 -8.10 -2.11 0.61
N SER A 5 -7.71 -3.22 -0.02
CA SER A 5 -6.32 -3.66 -0.06
C SER A 5 -5.75 -3.35 -1.44
N ILE A 6 -4.69 -2.54 -1.47
CA ILE A 6 -4.10 -2.00 -2.69
C ILE A 6 -2.59 -2.25 -2.68
N PHE A 7 -2.04 -2.51 -3.86
CA PHE A 7 -0.60 -2.62 -4.04
C PHE A 7 0.10 -1.30 -3.74
N ALA A 8 1.26 -1.35 -3.07
CA ALA A 8 2.19 -0.23 -2.92
C ALA A 8 3.62 -0.73 -2.66
N ASP A 9 4.61 -0.09 -3.30
CA ASP A 9 6.03 -0.39 -3.05
C ASP A 9 6.49 0.31 -1.77
N PHE A 10 6.86 -0.47 -0.74
CA PHE A 10 7.34 0.08 0.53
C PHE A 10 8.67 0.85 0.39
N ASN A 11 9.47 0.59 -0.65
CA ASN A 11 10.67 1.39 -0.93
C ASN A 11 10.34 2.76 -1.56
N ASN A 12 9.12 2.93 -2.08
CA ASN A 12 8.63 4.19 -2.63
C ASN A 12 8.08 5.11 -1.53
N ALA A 13 8.80 5.22 -0.42
CA ALA A 13 8.48 6.13 0.67
C ALA A 13 9.03 7.54 0.42
N ASP A 14 8.33 8.54 0.91
CA ASP A 14 8.82 9.91 0.97
C ASP A 14 9.78 10.12 2.16
N PRO A 15 10.44 11.29 2.28
CA PRO A 15 11.35 11.57 3.38
C PRO A 15 10.72 11.52 4.79
N GLU A 16 9.38 11.63 4.89
CA GLU A 16 8.63 11.50 6.14
C GLU A 16 8.27 10.03 6.44
N GLY A 17 8.63 9.10 5.55
CA GLY A 17 8.33 7.68 5.66
C GLY A 17 6.88 7.31 5.27
N ARG A 18 6.19 8.15 4.49
CA ARG A 18 4.86 7.83 3.95
C ARG A 18 5.02 7.18 2.58
N VAL A 19 4.29 6.10 2.32
CA VAL A 19 4.41 5.33 1.08
C VAL A 19 3.62 6.02 -0.04
N ARG A 20 4.24 6.33 -1.18
CA ARG A 20 3.55 6.98 -2.31
C ARG A 20 2.63 6.00 -3.02
N LEU A 21 1.39 6.42 -3.27
CA LEU A 21 0.31 5.63 -3.88
C LEU A 21 0.18 5.93 -5.39
N ASN A 22 1.31 5.93 -6.10
CA ASN A 22 1.39 6.25 -7.53
C ASN A 22 1.91 5.09 -8.39
N CYS A 23 2.11 3.91 -7.82
CA CYS A 23 2.54 2.73 -8.56
C CYS A 23 1.43 2.24 -9.51
N ALA A 24 1.82 1.59 -10.61
CA ALA A 24 0.87 1.03 -11.57
C ALA A 24 -0.12 0.05 -10.90
N GLY A 25 0.38 -0.87 -10.07
CA GLY A 25 -0.46 -1.81 -9.31
C GLY A 25 -1.46 -1.11 -8.39
N THR A 26 -1.10 0.03 -7.78
CA THR A 26 -2.03 0.83 -6.98
C THR A 26 -3.21 1.32 -7.82
N ILE A 27 -2.93 1.83 -9.03
CA ILE A 27 -3.95 2.36 -9.95
C ILE A 27 -4.86 1.22 -10.43
N GLU A 28 -4.28 0.07 -10.77
CA GLU A 28 -5.02 -1.13 -11.19
C GLU A 28 -5.96 -1.63 -10.09
N ASP A 29 -5.49 -1.68 -8.84
CA ASP A 29 -6.31 -2.06 -7.70
C ASP A 29 -7.44 -1.06 -7.41
N LEU A 30 -7.16 0.24 -7.46
CA LEU A 30 -8.19 1.27 -7.29
C LEU A 30 -9.29 1.14 -8.35
N ALA A 31 -8.92 0.88 -9.60
CA ALA A 31 -9.86 0.64 -10.69
C ALA A 31 -10.67 -0.65 -10.47
N ARG A 32 -10.01 -1.75 -10.10
CA ARG A 32 -10.62 -3.05 -9.81
C ARG A 32 -11.59 -2.99 -8.64
N LEU A 33 -11.27 -2.23 -7.60
CA LEU A 33 -12.07 -2.03 -6.40
C LEU A 33 -13.14 -0.94 -6.56
N GLY A 34 -13.13 -0.18 -7.67
CA GLY A 34 -14.01 0.98 -7.87
C GLY A 34 -13.84 2.06 -6.79
N THR A 35 -12.65 2.17 -6.21
CA THR A 35 -12.34 3.05 -5.07
C THR A 35 -11.49 4.23 -5.52
N ARG A 36 -11.67 5.39 -4.89
CA ARG A 36 -10.84 6.59 -5.10
C ARG A 36 -10.12 6.94 -3.82
N LEU A 37 -8.89 7.41 -3.95
CA LEU A 37 -8.11 7.93 -2.84
C LEU A 37 -8.73 9.23 -2.32
N ALA A 38 -8.81 9.35 -1.00
CA ALA A 38 -9.33 10.51 -0.30
C ALA A 38 -8.62 10.62 1.05
N ASN A 39 -8.47 11.85 1.56
CA ASN A 39 -7.87 12.08 2.87
C ASN A 39 -8.64 11.35 3.97
N GLY A 40 -7.92 10.64 4.86
CA GLY A 40 -8.50 9.87 5.95
C GLY A 40 -9.10 8.52 5.55
N LEU A 41 -8.95 8.11 4.28
CA LEU A 41 -9.34 6.76 3.87
C LEU A 41 -8.36 5.74 4.45
N ASN A 42 -8.87 4.76 5.20
CA ASN A 42 -8.08 3.63 5.64
C ASN A 42 -7.94 2.62 4.50
N VAL A 43 -6.71 2.18 4.27
CA VAL A 43 -6.33 1.17 3.27
C VAL A 43 -5.45 0.11 3.92
N ILE A 44 -5.42 -1.07 3.33
CA ILE A 44 -4.31 -2.01 3.50
C ILE A 44 -3.38 -1.79 2.32
N VAL A 45 -2.12 -1.46 2.57
CA VAL A 45 -1.09 -1.44 1.53
C VAL A 45 -0.28 -2.71 1.59
N HIS A 46 0.02 -3.30 0.44
CA HIS A 46 0.81 -4.51 0.35
C HIS A 46 1.75 -4.51 -0.86
N ASP A 47 2.84 -5.26 -0.77
CA ASP A 47 3.63 -5.72 -1.92
C ASP A 47 3.70 -7.26 -1.91
N ASP A 48 4.65 -7.86 -2.62
CA ASP A 48 4.84 -9.31 -2.66
C ASP A 48 5.22 -9.93 -1.30
N GLU A 49 5.82 -9.16 -0.39
CA GLU A 49 6.42 -9.63 0.85
C GLU A 49 5.82 -9.00 2.11
N LEU A 50 5.20 -7.83 2.01
CA LEU A 50 4.86 -6.98 3.14
C LEU A 50 3.42 -6.48 3.05
N GLU A 51 2.79 -6.30 4.21
CA GLU A 51 1.44 -5.75 4.35
C GLU A 51 1.37 -4.83 5.57
N ALA A 52 0.75 -3.67 5.42
CA ALA A 52 0.54 -2.71 6.51
C ALA A 52 -0.82 -2.01 6.41
N ASN A 53 -1.33 -1.57 7.56
CA ASN A 53 -2.45 -0.63 7.59
C ASN A 53 -1.93 0.77 7.26
N GLY A 54 -2.65 1.49 6.41
CA GLY A 54 -2.32 2.86 6.01
C GLY A 54 -3.51 3.81 6.10
N GLU A 55 -3.23 5.05 6.45
CA GLU A 55 -4.16 6.17 6.29
C GLU A 55 -3.74 6.99 5.06
N VAL A 56 -4.66 7.20 4.13
CA VAL A 56 -4.42 7.97 2.90
C VAL A 56 -4.41 9.46 3.20
N LEU A 57 -3.37 10.15 2.74
CA LEU A 57 -3.19 11.59 2.83
C LEU A 57 -2.71 12.13 1.48
N PHE A 58 -3.04 13.38 1.17
CA PHE A 58 -2.47 14.06 0.02
C PHE A 58 -1.21 14.84 0.45
N SER A 59 -0.06 14.51 -0.13
CA SER A 59 1.15 15.31 0.00
C SER A 59 1.04 16.51 -0.93
N ALA A 60 0.85 17.71 -0.36
CA ALA A 60 0.81 18.94 -1.13
C ALA A 60 2.19 19.30 -1.71
N GLU A 61 3.27 18.89 -1.05
CA GLU A 61 4.66 19.17 -1.47
C GLU A 61 5.05 18.39 -2.72
N GLU A 62 4.70 17.11 -2.78
CA GLU A 62 4.99 16.24 -3.93
C GLU A 62 3.82 16.10 -4.90
N HIS A 63 2.67 16.70 -4.57
CA HIS A 63 1.43 16.64 -5.34
C HIS A 63 0.99 15.20 -5.66
N VAL A 64 1.09 14.32 -4.65
CA VAL A 64 0.83 12.88 -4.77
C VAL A 64 0.08 12.36 -3.54
N TRP A 65 -0.73 11.31 -3.74
CA TRP A 65 -1.33 10.58 -2.63
C TRP A 65 -0.29 9.69 -1.96
N VAL A 66 -0.32 9.65 -0.63
CA VAL A 66 0.57 8.85 0.20
C VAL A 66 -0.24 8.08 1.24
N ALA A 67 0.28 6.94 1.69
CA ALA A 67 -0.22 6.19 2.83
C ALA A 67 0.73 6.38 4.02
N LYS A 68 0.20 6.90 5.12
CA LYS A 68 0.90 6.90 6.41
C LYS A 68 0.73 5.52 7.05
N ILE A 69 1.82 4.79 7.20
CA ILE A 69 1.84 3.45 7.79
C ILE A 69 2.62 3.41 9.11
N ASP A 70 2.37 2.40 9.93
CA ASP A 70 3.23 2.08 11.07
C ASP A 70 4.26 1.03 10.67
N TRP A 71 5.49 1.48 10.42
CA TRP A 71 6.64 0.63 10.08
C TRP A 71 6.99 -0.41 11.16
N LYS A 72 6.60 -0.17 12.42
CA LYS A 72 6.83 -1.15 13.51
C LYS A 72 5.80 -2.26 13.51
N ALA A 73 4.66 -2.07 12.83
CA ALA A 73 3.54 -3.01 12.76
C ALA A 73 3.38 -3.64 11.37
N ILE A 74 4.37 -3.46 10.48
CA ILE A 74 4.39 -4.11 9.17
C ILE A 74 4.44 -5.63 9.32
N ARG A 75 3.63 -6.33 8.54
CA ARG A 75 3.52 -7.79 8.55
C ARG A 75 4.20 -8.34 7.32
N ARG A 76 4.97 -9.41 7.48
CA ARG A 76 5.53 -10.16 6.34
C ARG A 76 4.49 -11.17 5.86
N LEU A 77 4.15 -11.10 4.58
CA LEU A 77 3.32 -12.09 3.91
C LEU A 77 4.09 -13.41 3.82
N PRO A 78 3.41 -14.56 3.95
CA PRO A 78 4.06 -15.84 3.81
C PRO A 78 4.58 -16.00 2.37
N VAL A 79 5.87 -16.26 2.21
CA VAL A 79 6.40 -16.70 0.91
C VAL A 79 5.67 -18.00 0.53
N PRO A 80 5.14 -18.13 -0.69
CA PRO A 80 4.54 -19.39 -1.12
C PRO A 80 5.60 -20.48 -1.02
N GLU A 81 5.33 -21.50 -0.21
CA GLU A 81 6.20 -22.66 -0.07
C GLU A 81 6.34 -23.31 -1.46
N ILE A 82 7.50 -23.13 -2.07
CA ILE A 82 7.81 -23.79 -3.33
C ILE A 82 8.01 -25.26 -2.99
N ALA A 83 6.97 -26.08 -3.22
CA ALA A 83 7.08 -27.52 -3.04
C ALA A 83 8.30 -28.03 -3.83
N PRO A 84 9.22 -28.81 -3.22
CA PRO A 84 10.39 -29.31 -3.94
C PRO A 84 9.92 -30.13 -5.13
N ARG A 85 10.47 -29.85 -6.32
CA ARG A 85 10.29 -30.71 -7.49
C ARG A 85 10.85 -32.10 -7.16
N ALA A 86 9.97 -33.10 -7.15
CA ALA A 86 10.33 -34.51 -7.09
C ALA A 86 11.03 -34.96 -8.38
#